data_AF-A0A6N2EBP2-F1
#
_entry.id   AF-A0A6N2EBP2-F1
#
_cell.length_a   1.000
_cell.length_b   1.000
_cell.length_c   1.000
_cell.angle_alpha   90.00
_cell.angle_beta   90.00
_cell.angle_gamma   90.00
#
_symmetry.space_group_name_H-M   'P 1'
#
loop_
_entity.id
_entity.type
_entity.pdbx_description
1 polymer ?
#
loop_
_entity_poly.entity_id
_entity_poly.type
_entity_poly.pdbx_seq_one_letter_code
_entity_poly.pdbx_strand_id
1 'polypeptide(L)'
;MGKRCSYCTMWADGFNGLLRHLEDRASFVLASPDEPGVQREFAESRGWGFRMVSTKGSSFNADLGFEPEPGKVWPGVSALYKQDDGTIIRTGKATFGPGDPFNGAWHLFALLKDGANGWGPK
;
A
#
# COMPACT_ATOMS: atom_id res chain seq x y z
N MET A 1 -3.60 -1.23 3.64
CA MET A 1 -2.76 -0.08 4.04
C MET A 1 -3.53 0.83 4.99
N GLY A 2 -3.08 1.13 6.21
CA GLY A 2 -3.89 1.93 7.15
C GLY A 2 -3.40 1.92 8.60
N LYS A 3 -4.19 2.48 9.50
CA LYS A 3 -3.82 2.79 10.90
C LYS A 3 -3.30 1.60 11.72
N ARG A 4 -3.64 0.37 11.33
CA ARG A 4 -3.30 -0.87 12.04
C ARG A 4 -1.93 -1.46 11.68
N CYS A 5 -1.20 -0.86 10.75
CA CYS A 5 0.08 -1.36 10.26
C CYS A 5 1.00 -0.18 9.94
N SER A 6 2.00 0.07 10.79
CA SER A 6 2.95 1.20 10.65
C SER A 6 3.74 1.12 9.35
N TYR A 7 4.20 -0.08 9.01
CA TYR A 7 4.80 -0.42 7.72
C TYR A 7 3.92 -0.01 6.55
N CYS A 8 2.67 -0.45 6.56
CA CYS A 8 1.70 -0.12 5.53
C CYS A 8 1.46 1.40 5.39
N THR A 9 1.50 2.12 6.51
CA THR A 9 1.38 3.57 6.53
C THR A 9 2.59 4.22 5.86
N MET A 10 3.80 3.76 6.15
CA MET A 10 5.03 4.29 5.57
C MET A 10 5.08 4.18 4.03
N TRP A 11 4.66 3.05 3.44
CA TRP A 11 4.55 2.96 1.97
C TRP A 11 3.49 3.90 1.42
N ALA A 12 2.34 4.01 2.07
CA ALA A 12 1.30 4.93 1.67
C ALA A 12 1.77 6.40 1.71
N ASP A 13 2.53 6.81 2.72
CA ASP A 13 3.14 8.14 2.73
C ASP A 13 4.10 8.35 1.55
N GLY A 14 4.92 7.35 1.23
CA GLY A 14 5.83 7.39 0.08
C GLY A 14 5.10 7.54 -1.24
N PHE A 15 4.02 6.78 -1.46
CA PHE A 15 3.20 6.89 -2.66
C PHE A 15 2.51 8.25 -2.80
N ASN A 16 2.35 9.00 -1.71
CA ASN A 16 1.65 10.29 -1.76
C ASN A 16 2.44 11.29 -2.61
N GLY A 17 3.78 11.23 -2.53
CA GLY A 17 4.67 12.02 -3.39
C GLY A 17 4.73 11.52 -4.85
N LEU A 18 4.39 10.25 -5.10
CA LEU A 18 4.41 9.64 -6.42
C LEU A 18 3.06 9.68 -7.14
N LEU A 19 1.98 10.00 -6.42
CA LEU A 19 0.59 9.82 -6.86
C LEU A 19 0.32 10.42 -8.24
N ARG A 20 0.72 11.68 -8.46
CA ARG A 20 0.53 12.38 -9.74
C ARG A 20 1.18 11.66 -10.93
N HIS A 21 2.33 11.03 -10.71
CA HIS A 21 3.07 10.32 -11.77
C HIS A 21 2.46 8.96 -12.05
N LEU A 22 1.93 8.30 -11.02
CA LEU A 22 1.22 7.04 -11.16
C LEU A 22 -0.11 7.26 -11.89
N GLU A 23 -0.89 8.27 -11.48
CA GLU A 23 -2.20 8.57 -12.08
C GLU A 23 -2.15 9.14 -13.48
N ASP A 24 -1.01 9.69 -13.92
CA ASP A 24 -0.76 10.02 -15.32
C ASP A 24 -0.82 8.79 -16.23
N ARG A 25 -0.51 7.59 -15.70
CA ARG A 25 -0.47 6.34 -16.47
C ARG A 25 -1.59 5.35 -16.15
N ALA A 26 -2.04 5.28 -14.89
CA ALA A 26 -3.04 4.32 -14.44
C ALA A 26 -3.76 4.80 -13.16
N SER A 27 -5.04 4.45 -12.99
CA SER A 27 -5.74 4.74 -11.73
C SER A 27 -5.05 4.09 -10.54
N PHE A 28 -4.85 4.86 -9.47
CA PHE A 28 -4.26 4.38 -8.22
C PHE A 28 -5.28 4.43 -7.09
N VAL A 29 -5.41 3.33 -6.35
CA VAL A 29 -6.38 3.18 -5.26
C VAL A 29 -5.68 2.49 -4.09
N LEU A 30 -5.89 3.01 -2.89
CA LEU A 30 -5.37 2.42 -1.67
C LEU A 30 -6.47 1.62 -0.95
N ALA A 31 -6.24 0.31 -0.82
CA ALA A 31 -7.16 -0.61 -0.19
C ALA A 31 -6.80 -0.87 1.28
N SER A 32 -7.79 -0.87 2.17
CA SER A 32 -7.61 -1.24 3.57
C SER A 32 -8.85 -1.89 4.19
N PRO A 33 -8.69 -2.72 5.23
CA PRO A 33 -9.83 -3.31 5.96
C PRO A 33 -10.47 -2.33 6.96
N ASP A 34 -10.08 -1.05 6.95
CA ASP A 34 -10.67 -0.02 7.82
C ASP A 34 -12.01 0.44 7.23
N GLU A 35 -12.95 0.83 8.09
CA GLU A 35 -14.23 1.41 7.67
C GLU A 35 -14.01 2.71 6.88
N PRO A 36 -14.87 3.06 5.90
CA PRO A 36 -14.69 4.27 5.09
C PRO A 36 -14.53 5.56 5.91
N GLY A 37 -15.22 5.68 7.04
CA GLY A 37 -15.06 6.84 7.95
C GLY A 37 -13.66 6.92 8.56
N VAL A 38 -13.12 5.79 9.01
CA VAL A 38 -11.76 5.69 9.56
C VAL A 38 -10.71 5.92 8.47
N GLN A 39 -10.94 5.40 7.27
CA GLN A 39 -10.06 5.64 6.12
C GLN A 39 -9.96 7.13 5.79
N ARG A 40 -11.10 7.83 5.78
CA ARG A 40 -11.16 9.27 5.50
C ARG A 40 -10.39 10.07 6.54
N GLU A 41 -10.72 9.88 7.82
CA GLU A 41 -10.04 10.58 8.92
C GLU A 41 -8.52 10.34 8.89
N PHE A 42 -8.10 9.09 8.64
CA PHE A 42 -6.69 8.76 8.61
C PHE A 42 -5.99 9.37 7.39
N ALA A 43 -6.59 9.30 6.20
CA ALA A 43 -6.05 9.91 4.99
C ALA A 43 -5.92 11.43 5.14
N GLU A 44 -6.93 12.10 5.70
CA GLU A 44 -6.91 13.54 5.99
C GLU A 44 -5.77 13.88 6.96
N SER A 45 -5.61 13.12 8.05
CA SER A 45 -4.54 13.35 9.04
C SER A 45 -3.12 13.21 8.47
N ARG A 46 -2.96 12.47 7.37
CA ARG A 46 -1.68 12.24 6.68
C ARG A 46 -1.51 13.07 5.41
N GLY A 47 -2.51 13.86 5.03
CA GLY A 47 -2.53 14.59 3.77
C GLY A 47 -2.49 13.67 2.53
N TRP A 48 -3.05 12.47 2.63
CA TRP A 48 -3.10 11.52 1.53
C TRP A 48 -4.12 11.94 0.48
N GLY A 49 -3.69 12.01 -0.79
CA GLY A 49 -4.56 12.35 -1.93
C GLY A 49 -5.23 11.15 -2.61
N PHE A 50 -5.07 9.94 -2.08
CA PHE A 50 -5.52 8.72 -2.75
C PHE A 50 -7.05 8.56 -2.76
N ARG A 51 -7.55 7.88 -3.79
CA ARG A 51 -8.84 7.18 -3.68
C ARG A 51 -8.67 6.01 -2.72
N MET A 52 -9.49 5.99 -1.67
CA MET A 52 -9.50 4.94 -0.65
C MET A 52 -10.65 3.95 -0.92
N VAL A 53 -10.41 2.66 -0.74
CA VAL A 53 -11.47 1.63 -0.78
C VAL A 53 -11.41 0.74 0.45
N SER A 54 -12.56 0.51 1.07
CA SER A 54 -12.67 -0.44 2.18
C SER A 54 -12.83 -1.86 1.65
N THR A 55 -12.03 -2.77 2.18
CA THR A 55 -12.12 -4.21 1.93
C THR A 55 -12.79 -4.95 3.09
N LYS A 56 -13.34 -4.20 4.06
CA LYS A 56 -13.96 -4.80 5.25
C LYS A 56 -15.12 -5.71 4.84
N GLY A 57 -15.16 -6.91 5.41
CA GLY A 57 -16.22 -7.90 5.12
C GLY A 57 -16.11 -8.55 3.74
N SER A 58 -14.99 -8.39 3.04
CA SER A 58 -14.72 -9.05 1.75
C SER A 58 -13.50 -9.97 1.84
N SER A 59 -13.39 -10.92 0.92
CA SER A 59 -12.21 -11.78 0.73
C SER A 59 -11.08 -11.09 -0.07
N PHE A 60 -11.26 -9.83 -0.48
CA PHE A 60 -10.40 -9.16 -1.47
C PHE A 60 -8.90 -9.24 -1.16
N ASN A 61 -8.50 -9.01 0.10
CA ASN A 61 -7.09 -9.09 0.49
C ASN A 61 -6.55 -10.52 0.42
N ALA A 62 -7.35 -11.51 0.84
CA ALA A 62 -7.00 -12.92 0.75
C ALA A 62 -6.87 -13.38 -0.71
N ASP A 63 -7.85 -13.03 -1.56
CA ASP A 63 -7.86 -13.37 -2.99
C ASP A 63 -6.66 -12.78 -3.75
N LEU A 64 -6.20 -11.59 -3.34
CA LEU A 64 -4.99 -10.97 -3.90
C LEU A 64 -3.69 -11.45 -3.26
N GLY A 65 -3.75 -12.24 -2.19
CA GLY A 65 -2.61 -12.81 -1.49
C GLY A 65 -1.88 -11.83 -0.56
N PHE A 66 -2.63 -10.88 0.02
CA PHE A 66 -2.17 -9.93 1.04
C PHE A 66 -2.77 -10.21 2.43
N GLU A 67 -3.40 -11.38 2.60
CA GLU A 67 -3.88 -11.88 3.88
C GLU A 67 -3.51 -13.38 4.00
N PRO A 68 -2.24 -13.69 4.32
CA PRO A 68 -1.78 -15.08 4.40
C PRO A 68 -2.44 -15.89 5.53
N GLU A 69 -2.95 -15.21 6.55
CA GLU A 69 -3.76 -15.80 7.60
C GLU A 69 -4.95 -14.87 7.90
N PRO A 70 -6.10 -15.40 8.33
CA PRO A 70 -7.27 -14.58 8.63
C PRO A 70 -6.95 -13.40 9.56
N GLY A 71 -7.24 -12.18 9.10
CA GLY A 71 -7.01 -10.93 9.83
C GLY A 71 -5.56 -10.43 9.83
N LYS A 72 -4.58 -11.17 9.29
CA LYS A 72 -3.20 -10.72 9.15
C LYS A 72 -2.95 -10.11 7.78
N VAL A 73 -3.04 -8.79 7.69
CA VAL A 73 -2.82 -8.08 6.41
C VAL A 73 -1.35 -7.77 6.18
N TRP A 74 -0.86 -8.05 4.98
CA TRP A 74 0.51 -7.76 4.54
C TRP A 74 0.54 -6.60 3.55
N PRO A 75 1.59 -5.76 3.58
CA PRO A 75 1.71 -4.66 2.63
C PRO A 75 2.13 -5.19 1.25
N GLY A 76 1.56 -4.60 0.21
CA GLY A 76 1.91 -4.90 -1.18
C GLY A 76 1.03 -4.16 -2.17
N VAL A 77 1.17 -4.51 -3.44
CA VAL A 77 0.44 -3.93 -4.57
C VAL A 77 0.10 -5.00 -5.59
N SER A 78 -1.08 -4.89 -6.18
CA SER A 78 -1.49 -5.64 -7.38
C SER A 78 -1.79 -4.68 -8.50
N ALA A 79 -1.29 -4.99 -9.70
CA ALA A 79 -1.69 -4.32 -10.93
C ALA A 79 -2.84 -5.10 -11.56
N LEU A 80 -3.96 -4.43 -11.82
CA LEU A 80 -5.16 -5.02 -12.40
C LEU A 80 -5.44 -4.37 -13.76
N TYR A 81 -5.90 -5.17 -14.72
CA TYR A 81 -6.30 -4.71 -16.04
C TYR A 81 -7.70 -5.23 -16.34
N LYS A 82 -8.59 -4.33 -16.78
CA LYS A 82 -9.92 -4.68 -17.27
C LYS A 82 -9.87 -4.81 -18.78
N GLN A 83 -10.19 -6.01 -19.27
CA GLN A 83 -10.27 -6.32 -20.69
C GLN A 83 -11.57 -5.76 -21.31
N ASP A 84 -11.63 -5.74 -22.65
CA ASP A 84 -12.76 -5.20 -23.41
C ASP A 84 -14.05 -6.00 -23.17
N ASP A 85 -13.94 -7.30 -22.90
CA ASP A 85 -15.05 -8.19 -22.54
C ASP A 85 -15.54 -8.00 -21.08
N GLY A 86 -14.90 -7.11 -20.32
CA GLY A 86 -15.20 -6.82 -18.93
C GLY A 86 -14.43 -7.67 -17.91
N THR A 87 -13.67 -8.69 -18.34
CA THR A 87 -12.86 -9.54 -17.46
C THR A 87 -11.75 -8.74 -16.79
N ILE A 88 -11.55 -8.91 -15.48
CA ILE A 88 -10.44 -8.30 -14.74
C ILE A 88 -9.37 -9.36 -14.51
N ILE A 89 -8.14 -9.05 -14.92
CA ILE A 89 -6.96 -9.89 -14.70
C ILE A 89 -5.92 -9.16 -13.85
N ARG A 90 -5.13 -9.93 -13.09
CA ARG A 90 -3.96 -9.41 -12.39
C ARG A 90 -2.74 -9.55 -13.28
N THR A 91 -2.18 -8.42 -13.73
CA THR A 91 -1.00 -8.40 -14.61
C THR A 91 0.31 -8.46 -13.83
N GLY A 92 0.30 -8.09 -12.55
CA GLY A 92 1.47 -8.16 -11.68
C GLY A 92 1.14 -8.00 -10.21
N LYS A 93 2.06 -8.41 -9.33
CA LYS A 93 1.99 -8.14 -7.90
C LYS A 93 3.38 -8.01 -7.29
N ALA A 94 3.48 -7.26 -6.20
CA ALA A 94 4.66 -7.22 -5.35
C ALA A 94 4.23 -7.14 -3.87
N THR A 95 4.96 -7.81 -3.00
CA THR A 95 4.91 -7.58 -1.55
C THR A 95 5.88 -6.47 -1.18
N PHE A 96 5.60 -5.76 -0.10
CA PHE A 96 6.48 -4.70 0.41
C PHE A 96 7.20 -5.15 1.67
N GLY A 97 8.44 -4.70 1.82
CA GLY A 97 9.31 -5.07 2.93
C GLY A 97 10.57 -4.20 2.99
N PRO A 98 11.29 -4.21 4.13
CA PRO A 98 12.53 -3.46 4.26
C PRO A 98 13.51 -3.71 3.10
N GLY A 99 14.02 -2.64 2.50
CA GLY A 99 14.97 -2.71 1.38
C GLY A 99 14.34 -2.95 0.00
N ASP A 100 13.01 -3.04 -0.12
CA ASP A 100 12.36 -3.08 -1.43
C ASP A 100 12.59 -1.79 -2.23
N PRO A 101 12.53 -1.83 -3.57
CA PRO A 101 12.80 -0.66 -4.41
C PRO A 101 11.66 0.37 -4.43
N PHE A 102 10.50 0.06 -3.84
CA PHE A 102 9.34 0.94 -3.78
C PHE A 102 9.42 1.92 -2.60
N ASN A 103 10.36 1.70 -1.66
CA ASN A 103 10.61 2.61 -0.55
C ASN A 103 12.10 2.96 -0.42
N GLY A 104 12.43 4.17 -0.87
CA GLY A 104 13.81 4.68 -0.87
C GLY A 104 14.43 4.88 0.51
N ALA A 105 13.65 4.92 1.60
CA ALA A 105 14.17 5.26 2.92
C ALA A 105 15.25 4.28 3.39
N TRP A 106 15.04 2.96 3.22
CA TRP A 106 16.04 1.96 3.61
C TRP A 106 17.32 2.05 2.78
N HIS A 107 17.22 2.39 1.49
CA HIS A 107 18.39 2.59 0.63
C HIS A 107 19.21 3.80 1.07
N LEU A 108 18.55 4.86 1.56
CA LEU A 108 19.23 6.02 2.15
C LEU A 108 19.83 5.69 3.52
N PHE A 109 19.13 4.95 4.37
CA PHE A 109 19.66 4.52 5.67
C PHE A 109 20.89 3.62 5.52
N ALA A 110 20.95 2.80 4.47
CA ALA A 110 22.12 1.97 4.18
C ALA A 110 23.40 2.77 3.92
N LEU A 111 23.30 4.06 3.59
CA LEU A 111 24.44 4.96 3.42
C LEU A 111 24.98 5.51 4.74
N LEU A 112 24.23 5.39 5.84
CA LEU A 112 24.65 5.85 7.17
C LEU A 112 25.71 4.91 7.74
N LYS A 113 26.59 5.44 8.60
CA LYS A 113 27.69 4.67 9.23
C LYS A 113 27.23 3.35 9.84
N ASP A 114 26.08 3.36 10.53
CA ASP A 114 25.52 2.21 11.23
C ASP A 114 24.27 1.64 10.53
N GLY A 115 24.07 1.98 9.25
CA GLY A 115 22.93 1.55 8.45
C GLY A 115 21.58 1.97 9.05
N ALA A 116 20.57 1.11 8.90
CA ALA A 116 19.25 1.31 9.50
C ALA A 116 19.25 1.15 11.03
N ASN A 117 20.29 0.54 11.65
CA ASN A 117 20.42 0.38 13.10
C ASN A 117 19.13 -0.06 13.83
N GLY A 118 18.46 -1.11 13.32
CA GLY A 118 17.21 -1.63 13.90
C GLY A 118 15.97 -0.72 13.72
N TRP A 119 16.07 0.32 12.89
CA TRP A 119 14.96 1.23 12.61
C TRP A 119 13.81 0.53 11.89
N GLY A 120 12.59 0.88 12.30
CA GLY A 120 11.35 0.56 11.61
C GLY A 120 10.32 1.68 11.80
N PRO A 121 9.31 1.76 10.92
CA PRO A 121 8.23 2.74 11.04
C PRO A 121 7.42 2.50 12.31
N LYS A 122 7.03 3.60 12.96
CA LYS A 122 6.25 3.63 14.20
C LYS A 122 4.82 4.05 13.91
#